data_AF-A0A0F8VV07-F1
#
_entry.id   AF-A0A0F8VV07-F1
#
_cell.length_a   1.000
_cell.length_b   1.000
_cell.length_c   1.000
_cell.angle_alpha   90.00
_cell.angle_beta   90.00
_cell.angle_gamma   90.00
#
_symmetry.space_group_name_H-M   'P 1'
#
loop_
_entity.id
_entity.type
_entity.pdbx_description
1 polymer ?
#
loop_
_entity_poly.entity_id
_entity_poly.type
_entity_poly.pdbx_seq_one_letter_code
_entity_poly.pdbx_strand_id
1 'polypeptide(L)'
;EYMYTKVLAAFSNAFDLIDQPNLFAAEQFAEAITYYLYHERNISTITNDEIHLMVQAILTSTGYENAAIAFNEYHLVRKLKRKRIEVIDGGNDTNTPWDKSRISYDLVNDGIDRNVARAIASVVEEKILNMGSNRIRTPLITQLVLADTEAMLNAQQQLQTMTA
;
A
#
# COMPACT_ATOMS: atom_id res chain seq x y z
N GLU A 1 -5.07 10.58 -6.58
CA GLU A 1 -4.18 10.57 -7.74
C GLU A 1 -3.87 9.13 -8.11
N TYR A 2 -4.05 8.81 -9.39
CA TYR A 2 -3.75 7.52 -9.97
C TYR A 2 -2.24 7.30 -10.07
N MET A 3 -1.77 6.06 -9.86
CA MET A 3 -0.36 5.70 -10.00
C MET A 3 -0.26 4.32 -10.66
N TYR A 4 0.32 4.25 -11.86
CA TYR A 4 0.54 3.01 -12.61
C TYR A 4 1.21 1.93 -11.75
N THR A 5 2.28 2.30 -11.04
CA THR A 5 3.07 1.40 -10.20
C THR A 5 2.25 0.73 -9.10
N LYS A 6 1.18 1.36 -8.60
CA LYS A 6 0.29 0.75 -7.62
C LYS A 6 -0.65 -0.28 -8.23
N VAL A 7 -1.07 -0.06 -9.46
CA VAL A 7 -1.89 -1.02 -10.20
C VAL A 7 -1.04 -2.23 -10.58
N LEU A 8 0.17 -2.01 -11.08
CA LEU A 8 1.15 -3.06 -11.33
C LEU A 8 1.42 -3.89 -10.07
N ALA A 9 1.69 -3.23 -8.94
CA ALA A 9 1.91 -3.91 -7.66
C ALA A 9 0.66 -4.69 -7.19
N ALA A 10 -0.55 -4.21 -7.48
CA ALA A 10 -1.77 -4.93 -7.14
C ALA A 10 -1.88 -6.25 -7.91
N PHE A 11 -1.57 -6.25 -9.21
CA PHE A 11 -1.53 -7.48 -10.01
C PHE A 11 -0.39 -8.41 -9.60
N SER A 12 0.83 -7.89 -9.40
CA SER A 12 1.97 -8.68 -8.92
C SER A 12 1.61 -9.38 -7.61
N ASN A 13 1.08 -8.64 -6.64
CA ASN A 13 0.66 -9.21 -5.36
C ASN A 13 -0.43 -10.27 -5.52
N ALA A 14 -1.38 -10.09 -6.44
CA ALA A 14 -2.43 -11.09 -6.68
C ALA A 14 -1.86 -12.42 -7.21
N PHE A 15 -0.83 -12.35 -8.06
CA PHE A 15 -0.10 -13.52 -8.56
C PHE A 15 0.80 -14.15 -7.50
N ASP A 16 1.47 -13.34 -6.70
CA ASP A 16 2.33 -13.81 -5.61
C ASP A 16 1.52 -14.52 -4.53
N LEU A 17 0.28 -14.08 -4.26
CA LEU A 17 -0.64 -14.72 -3.30
C LEU A 17 -1.01 -16.16 -3.66
N ILE A 18 -0.84 -16.56 -4.92
CA ILE A 18 -1.10 -17.92 -5.40
C ILE A 18 0.17 -18.66 -5.82
N ASP A 19 1.35 -18.14 -5.45
CA ASP A 19 2.67 -18.67 -5.80
C ASP A 19 2.89 -18.85 -7.32
N GLN A 20 2.23 -18.00 -8.13
CA GLN A 20 2.34 -18.03 -9.60
C GLN A 20 2.71 -16.64 -10.14
N PRO A 21 3.91 -16.13 -9.82
CA PRO A 21 4.35 -14.81 -10.25
C PRO A 21 4.29 -14.69 -11.78
N ASN A 22 3.58 -13.66 -12.27
CA ASN A 22 3.45 -13.39 -13.69
C ASN A 22 3.58 -11.89 -13.96
N LEU A 23 4.83 -11.41 -13.96
CA LEU A 23 5.14 -10.00 -14.16
C LEU A 23 4.65 -9.50 -15.52
N PHE A 24 4.78 -10.30 -16.58
CA PHE A 24 4.32 -9.92 -17.91
C PHE A 24 2.81 -9.66 -17.93
N ALA A 25 2.00 -10.56 -17.37
CA ALA A 25 0.55 -10.33 -17.28
C ALA A 25 0.23 -9.12 -16.40
N ALA A 26 0.94 -8.94 -15.27
CA ALA A 26 0.75 -7.80 -14.39
C ALA A 26 1.01 -6.45 -15.09
N GLU A 27 2.06 -6.36 -15.89
CA GLU A 27 2.38 -5.18 -16.72
C GLU A 27 1.29 -4.93 -17.75
N GLN A 28 0.94 -5.94 -18.55
CA GLN A 28 -0.08 -5.81 -19.59
C GLN A 28 -1.45 -5.39 -19.03
N PHE A 29 -1.82 -5.91 -17.86
CA PHE A 29 -3.09 -5.54 -17.21
C PHE A 29 -3.05 -4.15 -16.60
N ALA A 30 -1.92 -3.74 -16.02
CA ALA A 30 -1.76 -2.37 -15.53
C ALA A 30 -1.80 -1.35 -16.68
N GLU A 31 -1.18 -1.67 -17.82
CA GLU A 31 -1.25 -0.86 -19.04
C GLU A 31 -2.68 -0.77 -19.57
N ALA A 32 -3.43 -1.86 -19.61
CA ALA A 32 -4.82 -1.86 -20.04
C ALA A 32 -5.71 -0.96 -19.16
N ILE A 33 -5.57 -1.04 -17.83
CA ILE A 33 -6.27 -0.13 -16.90
C ILE A 33 -5.86 1.32 -17.15
N THR A 34 -4.56 1.58 -17.28
CA THR A 34 -4.04 2.93 -17.55
C THR A 34 -4.65 3.50 -18.82
N TYR A 35 -4.60 2.73 -19.91
CA TYR A 35 -5.14 3.11 -21.20
C TYR A 35 -6.62 3.47 -21.09
N TYR A 36 -7.43 2.60 -20.48
CA TYR A 36 -8.86 2.83 -20.28
C TYR A 36 -9.16 4.10 -19.48
N LEU A 37 -8.43 4.35 -18.39
CA LEU A 37 -8.66 5.51 -17.54
C LEU A 37 -8.34 6.83 -18.25
N TYR A 38 -7.25 6.86 -19.02
CA TYR A 38 -6.81 8.07 -19.72
C TYR A 38 -7.58 8.31 -21.04
N HIS A 39 -8.03 7.26 -21.74
CA HIS A 39 -8.60 7.41 -23.08
C HIS A 39 -10.12 7.30 -23.12
N GLU A 40 -10.74 6.41 -22.33
CA GLU A 40 -12.19 6.18 -22.43
C GLU A 40 -12.99 6.90 -21.34
N ARG A 41 -12.43 6.99 -20.12
CA ARG A 41 -13.19 7.46 -18.95
C ARG A 41 -13.04 8.97 -18.70
N ASN A 42 -11.96 9.59 -19.17
CA ASN A 42 -11.62 11.02 -18.96
C ASN A 42 -11.86 11.49 -17.51
N ILE A 43 -11.57 10.63 -16.53
CA ILE A 43 -11.87 10.86 -15.11
C ILE A 43 -10.68 11.55 -14.43
N SER A 44 -10.95 12.66 -13.76
CA SER A 44 -9.96 13.40 -12.96
C SER A 44 -9.68 12.77 -11.59
N THR A 45 -10.58 11.92 -11.07
CA THR A 45 -10.45 11.28 -9.76
C THR A 45 -11.01 9.85 -9.74
N ILE A 46 -10.13 8.87 -9.49
CA ILE A 46 -10.50 7.47 -9.30
C ILE A 46 -10.30 7.05 -7.84
N THR A 47 -11.23 6.28 -7.31
CA THR A 47 -11.17 5.76 -5.94
C THR A 47 -10.36 4.45 -5.87
N ASN A 48 -9.85 4.12 -4.68
CA ASN A 48 -9.14 2.85 -4.47
C ASN A 48 -10.08 1.64 -4.67
N ASP A 49 -11.35 1.78 -4.31
CA ASP A 49 -12.34 0.71 -4.45
C ASP A 49 -12.66 0.46 -5.94
N GLU A 50 -12.73 1.50 -6.77
CA GLU A 50 -12.84 1.33 -8.23
C GLU A 50 -11.63 0.63 -8.83
N ILE A 51 -10.41 1.01 -8.46
CA ILE A 51 -9.20 0.30 -8.93
C ILE A 51 -9.23 -1.17 -8.50
N HIS A 52 -9.64 -1.46 -7.26
CA HIS A 52 -9.75 -2.83 -6.76
C HIS A 52 -10.73 -3.65 -7.59
N LEU A 53 -11.90 -3.10 -7.91
CA LEU A 53 -12.91 -3.76 -8.76
C LEU A 53 -12.41 -3.97 -10.19
N MET A 54 -11.68 -3.01 -10.77
CA MET A 54 -11.07 -3.15 -12.09
C MET A 54 -10.04 -4.29 -12.12
N VAL A 55 -9.18 -4.37 -11.11
CA VAL A 55 -8.20 -5.46 -10.96
C VAL A 55 -8.91 -6.81 -10.84
N GLN A 56 -9.95 -6.92 -10.00
CA GLN A 56 -10.75 -8.15 -9.86
C GLN A 56 -11.41 -8.57 -11.16
N ALA A 57 -12.03 -7.63 -11.87
CA ALA A 57 -12.70 -7.89 -13.14
C ALA A 57 -11.72 -8.45 -14.17
N ILE A 58 -10.54 -7.82 -14.31
CA ILE A 58 -9.52 -8.26 -15.26
C ILE A 58 -8.99 -9.65 -14.92
N LEU A 59 -8.62 -9.90 -13.66
CA LEU A 59 -8.15 -11.22 -13.23
C LEU A 59 -9.18 -12.30 -13.54
N THR A 60 -10.46 -12.03 -13.25
CA THR A 60 -11.56 -12.97 -13.51
C THR A 60 -11.76 -13.21 -15.01
N SER A 61 -11.82 -12.14 -15.81
CA SER A 61 -12.09 -12.24 -17.26
C SER A 61 -10.95 -12.87 -18.06
N THR A 62 -9.73 -12.85 -17.51
CA THR A 62 -8.53 -13.39 -18.17
C THR A 62 -8.15 -14.79 -17.69
N GLY A 63 -8.99 -15.43 -16.88
CA GLY A 63 -8.79 -16.82 -16.42
C GLY A 63 -7.93 -16.96 -15.17
N TYR A 64 -7.56 -15.86 -14.50
CA TYR A 64 -6.84 -15.86 -13.23
C TYR A 64 -7.79 -15.80 -12.03
N GLU A 65 -8.81 -16.66 -12.02
CA GLU A 65 -9.88 -16.64 -11.00
C GLU A 65 -9.33 -16.88 -9.58
N ASN A 66 -8.37 -17.81 -9.42
CA ASN A 66 -7.72 -18.05 -8.13
C ASN A 66 -6.99 -16.81 -7.60
N ALA A 67 -6.32 -16.04 -8.48
CA ALA A 67 -5.67 -14.79 -8.10
C ALA A 67 -6.71 -13.73 -7.73
N ALA A 68 -7.84 -13.66 -8.44
CA ALA A 68 -8.93 -12.74 -8.12
C ALA A 68 -9.52 -13.01 -6.71
N ILE A 69 -9.77 -14.29 -6.39
CA ILE A 69 -10.26 -14.73 -5.08
C ILE A 69 -9.25 -14.36 -4.00
N ALA A 70 -7.98 -14.78 -4.16
CA ALA A 70 -6.92 -14.51 -3.18
C ALA A 70 -6.71 -13.00 -2.95
N PHE A 71 -6.74 -12.21 -4.02
CA PHE A 71 -6.64 -10.75 -3.95
C PHE A 71 -7.80 -10.10 -3.17
N ASN A 72 -9.04 -10.58 -3.38
CA ASN A 72 -10.21 -10.13 -2.63
C ASN A 72 -10.10 -10.47 -1.14
N GLU A 73 -9.76 -11.73 -0.84
CA GLU A 73 -9.60 -12.20 0.53
C GLU A 73 -8.51 -11.43 1.27
N TYR A 74 -7.36 -11.23 0.63
CA TYR A 74 -6.26 -10.42 1.16
C TYR A 74 -6.72 -8.99 1.47
N HIS A 75 -7.45 -8.35 0.53
CA HIS A 75 -7.98 -7.00 0.74
C HIS A 75 -8.95 -6.94 1.93
N LEU A 76 -9.88 -7.89 2.03
CA LEU A 76 -10.86 -7.98 3.11
C LEU A 76 -10.18 -8.20 4.47
N VAL A 77 -9.27 -9.17 4.56
CA VAL A 77 -8.50 -9.45 5.78
C VAL A 77 -7.72 -8.22 6.21
N ARG A 78 -7.05 -7.53 5.29
CA ARG A 78 -6.31 -6.30 5.58
C ARG A 78 -7.23 -5.18 6.08
N LYS A 79 -8.40 -5.01 5.46
CA LYS A 79 -9.42 -4.03 5.88
C LYS A 79 -9.96 -4.32 7.28
N LEU A 80 -10.20 -5.59 7.60
CA LEU A 80 -10.63 -6.03 8.94
C LEU A 80 -9.54 -5.84 9.99
N LYS A 81 -8.29 -6.21 9.69
CA LYS A 81 -7.15 -5.98 10.58
C LYS A 81 -7.00 -4.50 10.91
N ARG A 82 -7.01 -3.61 9.90
CA ARG A 82 -6.94 -2.15 10.10
C ARG A 82 -8.03 -1.63 11.04
N LYS A 83 -9.28 -2.05 10.83
CA LYS A 83 -10.42 -1.62 11.66
C LYS A 83 -10.31 -2.04 13.12
N ARG A 84 -9.57 -3.11 13.42
CA ARG A 84 -9.41 -3.63 14.78
C ARG A 84 -8.26 -2.97 15.54
N ILE A 85 -7.36 -2.28 14.86
CA ILE A 85 -6.18 -1.69 15.50
C ILE A 85 -6.57 -0.35 16.13
N GLU A 86 -6.30 -0.26 17.42
CA GLU A 86 -6.41 0.93 18.25
C GLU A 86 -5.00 1.45 18.57
N VAL A 87 -4.80 2.75 18.41
CA VAL A 87 -3.60 3.46 18.85
C VAL A 87 -3.84 4.01 20.25
N ILE A 88 -3.00 3.58 21.19
CA ILE A 88 -3.03 4.00 22.59
C ILE A 88 -2.00 5.11 22.78
N ASP A 89 -2.47 6.28 23.21
CA ASP A 89 -1.58 7.36 23.63
C ASP A 89 -1.33 7.30 25.14
N GLY A 90 -0.09 7.52 25.56
CA GLY A 90 0.36 7.27 26.94
C GLY A 90 -0.18 8.27 27.98
N GLY A 91 -0.85 9.34 27.54
CA GLY A 91 -1.30 10.45 28.40
C GLY A 91 -2.79 10.77 28.35
N ASN A 92 -3.54 10.25 27.37
CA ASN A 92 -4.97 10.49 27.23
C ASN A 92 -5.69 9.15 27.11
N ASP A 93 -6.79 8.98 27.85
CA ASP A 93 -7.62 7.76 27.86
C ASP A 93 -8.46 7.59 26.56
N THR A 94 -8.05 8.28 25.48
CA THR A 94 -8.72 8.27 24.19
C THR A 94 -7.95 7.40 23.21
N ASN A 95 -8.35 6.14 23.10
CA ASN A 95 -7.90 5.29 22.01
C ASN A 95 -8.37 5.86 20.67
N THR A 96 -7.47 6.00 19.71
CA THR A 96 -7.83 6.43 18.36
C THR A 96 -7.73 5.28 17.37
N PRO A 97 -8.61 5.21 16.35
CA PRO A 97 -8.50 4.18 15.33
C PRO A 97 -7.19 4.34 14.54
N TRP A 98 -6.63 3.22 14.08
CA TRP A 98 -5.47 3.24 13.20
C TRP A 98 -5.74 4.01 11.91
N ASP A 99 -4.89 4.99 11.62
CA ASP A 99 -4.87 5.72 10.36
C ASP A 99 -3.44 5.94 9.89
N LYS A 100 -3.03 5.19 8.85
CA LYS A 100 -1.73 5.33 8.20
C LYS A 100 -1.47 6.75 7.68
N SER A 101 -2.52 7.47 7.27
CA SER A 101 -2.39 8.77 6.62
C SER A 101 -1.71 9.80 7.54
N ARG A 102 -1.88 9.65 8.86
CA ARG A 102 -1.21 10.47 9.88
C ARG A 102 0.32 10.39 9.74
N ILE A 103 0.88 9.18 9.65
CA ILE A 103 2.32 8.98 9.45
C ILE A 103 2.80 9.70 8.19
N SER A 104 2.11 9.52 7.07
CA SER A 104 2.52 10.17 5.82
C SER A 104 2.39 11.68 5.86
N TYR A 105 1.43 12.22 6.62
CA TYR A 105 1.23 13.65 6.80
C TYR A 105 2.35 14.25 7.66
N ASP A 106 2.66 13.61 8.79
CA ASP A 106 3.71 14.05 9.71
C ASP A 106 5.08 14.06 9.02
N LEU A 107 5.44 12.98 8.31
CA LEU A 107 6.70 12.91 7.55
C LEU A 107 6.81 13.98 6.46
N VAL A 108 5.71 14.31 5.79
CA VAL A 108 5.71 15.39 4.78
C VAL A 108 5.91 16.75 5.44
N ASN A 109 5.32 16.98 6.61
CA ASN A 109 5.57 18.20 7.38
C ASN A 109 7.01 18.30 7.87
N ASP A 110 7.65 17.16 8.14
CA ASP A 110 9.08 17.07 8.50
C ASP A 110 10.01 17.21 7.27
N GLY A 111 9.47 17.46 6.08
CA GLY A 111 10.23 17.74 4.86
C GLY A 111 10.59 16.53 4.01
N ILE A 112 10.06 15.34 4.33
CA ILE A 112 10.25 14.14 3.51
C ILE A 112 9.39 14.23 2.25
N ASP A 113 9.96 13.83 1.10
CA ASP A 113 9.22 13.75 -0.16
C ASP A 113 7.92 12.93 -0.01
N ARG A 114 6.84 13.38 -0.65
CA ARG A 114 5.51 12.79 -0.51
C ARG A 114 5.48 11.31 -0.91
N ASN A 115 6.21 10.90 -1.93
CA ASN A 115 6.22 9.50 -2.37
C ASN A 115 7.02 8.64 -1.38
N VAL A 116 8.14 9.16 -0.89
CA VAL A 116 8.96 8.52 0.15
C VAL A 116 8.17 8.35 1.45
N ALA A 117 7.50 9.41 1.93
CA ALA A 117 6.65 9.37 3.12
C ALA A 117 5.51 8.35 3.00
N ARG A 118 4.86 8.25 1.83
CA ARG A 118 3.81 7.25 1.58
C ARG A 118 4.34 5.82 1.55
N ALA A 119 5.55 5.62 1.04
CA ALA A 119 6.21 4.33 1.03
C ALA A 119 6.61 3.92 2.46
N ILE A 120 7.25 4.79 3.25
CA ILE A 120 7.56 4.55 4.68
C ILE A 120 6.29 4.19 5.44
N ALA A 121 5.24 5.01 5.33
CA ALA A 121 3.97 4.75 6.00
C ALA A 121 3.38 3.38 5.63
N SER A 122 3.59 2.91 4.39
CA SER A 122 3.08 1.62 3.92
C SER A 122 3.87 0.43 4.48
N VAL A 123 5.18 0.57 4.60
CA VAL A 123 6.07 -0.42 5.27
C VAL A 123 5.73 -0.52 6.75
N VAL A 124 5.60 0.62 7.44
CA VAL A 124 5.23 0.67 8.86
C VAL A 124 3.86 0.04 9.09
N GLU A 125 2.88 0.35 8.26
CA GLU A 125 1.56 -0.26 8.33
C GLU A 125 1.62 -1.78 8.14
N GLU A 126 2.41 -2.28 7.21
CA GLU A 126 2.56 -3.71 6.98
C GLU A 126 3.14 -4.41 8.21
N LYS A 127 4.18 -3.85 8.83
CA LYS A 127 4.73 -4.37 10.10
C LYS A 127 3.67 -4.41 11.18
N ILE A 128 2.92 -3.32 11.34
CA ILE A 128 1.84 -3.19 12.32
C ILE A 128 0.74 -4.25 12.11
N LEU A 129 0.32 -4.47 10.86
CA LEU A 129 -0.69 -5.48 10.53
C LEU A 129 -0.20 -6.93 10.75
N ASN A 130 1.11 -7.13 10.71
CA ASN A 130 1.76 -8.43 10.91
C ASN A 130 2.15 -8.70 12.37
N MET A 131 2.14 -7.69 13.25
CA MET A 131 2.42 -7.86 14.69
C MET A 131 1.35 -8.67 15.43
N GLY A 132 0.15 -8.81 14.87
CA GLY A 132 -0.96 -9.57 15.49
C GLY A 132 -1.60 -8.90 16.72
N SER A 133 -1.16 -7.70 17.10
CA SER A 133 -1.77 -6.91 18.18
C SER A 133 -2.85 -5.98 17.65
N ASN A 134 -3.98 -5.93 18.35
CA ASN A 134 -5.05 -4.95 18.09
C ASN A 134 -4.82 -3.62 18.82
N ARG A 135 -3.80 -3.52 19.67
CA ARG A 135 -3.51 -2.34 20.49
C ARG A 135 -2.04 -1.98 20.39
N ILE A 136 -1.76 -0.78 19.89
CA ILE A 136 -0.40 -0.34 19.58
C ILE A 136 -0.17 1.01 20.24
N ARG A 137 0.92 1.11 21.01
CA ARG A 137 1.25 2.36 21.69
C ARG A 137 1.94 3.32 20.72
N THR A 138 1.67 4.62 20.84
CA THR A 138 2.30 5.67 20.02
C THR A 138 3.83 5.57 19.96
N PRO A 139 4.56 5.34 21.08
CA PRO A 139 6.02 5.24 21.04
C PRO A 139 6.53 4.11 20.13
N LEU A 140 5.82 2.99 20.02
CA LEU A 140 6.21 1.91 19.11
C LEU A 140 6.06 2.35 17.65
N ILE A 141 4.95 3.03 17.31
CA ILE A 141 4.74 3.57 15.96
C ILE A 141 5.86 4.54 15.62
N THR A 142 6.21 5.46 16.52
CA THR A 142 7.31 6.41 16.33
C THR A 142 8.64 5.70 16.07
N GLN A 143 8.97 4.66 16.84
CA GLN A 143 10.20 3.90 16.65
C GLN A 143 10.23 3.16 15.30
N LEU A 144 9.10 2.60 14.85
CA LEU A 144 9.01 1.96 13.53
C LEU A 144 9.22 2.99 12.41
N VAL A 145 8.57 4.16 12.52
CA VAL A 145 8.70 5.23 11.53
C VAL A 145 10.14 5.72 11.44
N LEU A 146 10.80 5.96 12.57
CA LEU A 146 12.21 6.36 12.60
C LEU A 146 13.10 5.32 11.91
N ALA A 147 12.98 4.04 12.30
CA ALA A 147 13.79 2.96 11.73
C ALA A 147 13.59 2.82 10.22
N ASP A 148 12.34 2.88 9.73
CA ASP A 148 12.04 2.76 8.30
C ASP A 148 12.43 3.99 7.50
N THR A 149 12.42 5.18 8.12
CA THR A 149 12.89 6.42 7.48
C THR A 149 14.39 6.36 7.28
N GLU A 150 15.15 5.98 8.31
CA GLU A 150 16.61 5.81 8.23
C GLU A 150 16.99 4.77 7.18
N ALA A 151 16.35 3.59 7.20
CA ALA A 151 16.60 2.54 6.23
C ALA A 151 16.39 3.03 4.78
N MET A 152 15.33 3.80 4.54
CA MET A 152 14.99 4.25 3.19
C MET A 152 15.89 5.37 2.69
N LEU A 153 16.28 6.31 3.56
CA LEU A 153 17.23 7.37 3.22
C LEU A 153 18.62 6.79 2.92
N ASN A 154 19.06 5.81 3.71
CA ASN A 154 20.32 5.11 3.45
C ASN A 154 20.31 4.38 2.10
N ALA A 155 19.21 3.71 1.75
CA ALA A 155 19.05 3.07 0.45
C ALA A 155 19.10 4.08 -0.72
N GLN A 156 18.50 5.26 -0.56
CA GLN A 156 18.56 6.33 -1.57
C GLN A 156 19.98 6.86 -1.79
N GLN A 157 20.73 7.08 -0.70
CA GLN A 157 22.12 7.53 -0.79
C GLN A 157 23.00 6.49 -1.51
N GLN A 158 22.83 5.21 -1.19
CA GLN A 158 23.57 4.13 -1.86
C GLN A 158 23.29 4.11 -3.36
N LEU A 159 22.02 4.22 -3.77
CA LEU A 159 21.66 4.28 -5.19
C LEU A 159 22.30 5.48 -5.89
N GLN A 160 22.27 6.67 -5.27
CA GLN A 160 22.91 7.87 -5.82
C GLN A 160 24.41 7.69 -6.01
N THR A 161 25.10 7.06 -5.04
CA THR A 161 26.55 6.78 -5.14
C THR A 161 26.90 5.73 -6.20
N MET A 162 25.98 4.82 -6.56
CA MET A 162 26.20 3.82 -7.60
C MET A 162 25.89 4.34 -9.01
N THR A 163 25.06 5.38 -9.11
CA THR A 163 24.67 6.01 -10.39
C THR A 163 25.52 7.23 -10.76
N ALA A 164 26.37 7.71 -9.85
CA ALA A 164 27.31 8.82 -10.06
C ALA A 164 28.69 8.30 -10.49
#